data_AF-A0A3D0NKR9-F1
#
_entry.id   AF-A0A3D0NKR9-F1
#
_cell.length_a   1.000
_cell.length_b   1.000
_cell.length_c   1.000
_cell.angle_alpha   90.00
_cell.angle_beta   90.00
_cell.angle_gamma   90.00
#
_symmetry.space_group_name_H-M   'P 1'
#
loop_
_entity.id
_entity.type
_entity.pdbx_description
1 polymer ?
#
loop_
_entity_poly.entity_id
_entity_poly.type
_entity_poly.pdbx_seq_one_letter_code
_entity_poly.pdbx_strand_id
1 'polypeptide(L)'
;MVLNVSAASVGVSAAAESGVSAQMSAATAVAAQALVAVMPMGADLDSVHFAAALNAVGASYIGIAIEHLADRGLFAEAQSLAAATYTATEAISNTALTL
;
A
#
# COMPACT_ATOMS: atom_id res chain seq x y z
N MET A 1 -31.65 -1.85 -5.76
CA MET A 1 -31.07 -2.21 -4.46
C MET A 1 -30.48 -0.93 -3.87
N VAL A 2 -30.99 -0.45 -2.74
CA VAL A 2 -30.32 0.63 -1.99
C VAL A 2 -29.19 -0.04 -1.20
N LEU A 3 -27.94 0.17 -1.62
CA LEU A 3 -26.79 -0.27 -0.84
C LEU A 3 -26.74 0.59 0.42
N ASN A 4 -26.83 -0.03 1.61
CA ASN A 4 -26.65 0.66 2.89
C ASN A 4 -25.15 0.91 3.13
N VAL A 5 -24.55 1.80 2.33
CA VAL A 5 -23.12 2.14 2.36
C VAL A 5 -22.95 3.57 2.80
N SER A 6 -22.12 3.79 3.83
CA SER A 6 -21.70 5.12 4.26
C SER A 6 -20.55 5.62 3.40
N ALA A 7 -20.81 6.57 2.49
CA ALA A 7 -19.80 7.19 1.64
C ALA A 7 -18.65 7.81 2.45
N ALA A 8 -18.97 8.47 3.57
CA ALA A 8 -18.00 9.06 4.47
C ALA A 8 -17.06 8.00 5.09
N SER A 9 -17.61 6.85 5.50
CA SER A 9 -16.82 5.75 6.06
C SER A 9 -15.86 5.15 5.02
N VAL A 10 -16.30 5.03 3.76
CA VAL A 10 -15.44 4.57 2.66
C VAL A 10 -14.32 5.59 2.38
N GLY A 11 -14.63 6.89 2.40
CA GLY A 11 -13.62 7.95 2.23
C GLY A 11 -12.57 7.95 3.35
N VAL A 12 -12.99 7.73 4.61
CA VAL A 12 -12.05 7.57 5.73
C VAL A 12 -11.17 6.33 5.57
N SER A 13 -11.75 5.21 5.09
CA SER A 13 -10.96 4.01 4.78
C SER A 13 -9.90 4.30 3.73
N ALA A 14 -10.25 5.02 2.65
CA ALA A 14 -9.31 5.39 1.60
C ALA A 14 -8.14 6.22 2.13
N ALA A 15 -8.44 7.21 2.99
CA ALA A 15 -7.42 8.04 3.62
C ALA A 15 -6.50 7.22 4.54
N ALA A 16 -7.05 6.26 5.29
CA ALA A 16 -6.27 5.36 6.13
C ALA A 16 -5.33 4.47 5.29
N GLU A 17 -5.82 3.91 4.19
CA GLU A 17 -5.03 3.12 3.25
C GLU A 17 -3.86 3.91 2.65
N SER A 18 -4.10 5.16 2.25
CA SER A 18 -3.04 6.07 1.79
C SER A 18 -2.01 6.36 2.90
N GLY A 19 -2.45 6.61 4.13
CA GLY A 19 -1.58 6.87 5.27
C GLY A 19 -0.68 5.68 5.63
N VAL A 20 -1.25 4.48 5.68
CA VAL A 20 -0.49 3.24 5.93
C VAL A 20 0.51 2.99 4.80
N SER A 21 0.12 3.24 3.55
CA SER A 21 1.03 3.12 2.40
C SER A 21 2.21 4.09 2.52
N ALA A 22 1.97 5.35 2.91
CA ALA A 22 3.06 6.30 3.15
C ALA A 22 4.02 5.84 4.27
N GLN A 23 3.48 5.32 5.37
CA GLN A 23 4.29 4.78 6.49
C GLN A 23 5.13 3.59 6.06
N MET A 24 4.54 2.66 5.31
CA MET A 24 5.23 1.48 4.81
C MET A 24 6.34 1.86 3.82
N SER A 25 6.08 2.81 2.91
CA SER A 25 7.12 3.32 1.99
C SER A 25 8.30 3.92 2.75
N ALA A 26 8.04 4.69 3.81
CA ALA A 26 9.09 5.28 4.63
C ALA A 26 9.88 4.19 5.37
N ALA A 27 9.21 3.21 5.97
CA ALA A 27 9.85 2.09 6.67
C ALA A 27 10.72 1.24 5.72
N THR A 28 10.20 0.91 4.53
CA THR A 28 10.96 0.17 3.51
C THR A 28 12.19 0.96 3.06
N ALA A 29 12.06 2.28 2.83
CA ALA A 29 13.20 3.11 2.43
C ALA A 29 14.29 3.17 3.52
N VAL A 30 13.91 3.30 4.80
CA VAL A 30 14.84 3.29 5.93
C VAL A 30 15.57 1.94 6.06
N ALA A 31 14.88 0.83 5.84
CA ALA A 31 15.45 -0.51 5.94
C ALA A 31 16.25 -0.94 4.70
N ALA A 32 16.06 -0.29 3.56
CA ALA A 32 16.57 -0.76 2.26
C ALA A 32 18.08 -1.02 2.27
N GLN A 33 18.88 -0.07 2.78
CA GLN A 33 20.34 -0.22 2.82
C GLN A 33 20.76 -1.43 3.68
N ALA A 34 20.15 -1.60 4.86
CA ALA A 34 20.48 -2.71 5.76
C ALA A 34 20.16 -4.09 5.15
N LEU A 35 19.20 -4.15 4.23
CA LEU A 35 18.79 -5.38 3.55
C LEU A 35 19.68 -5.76 2.36
N VAL A 36 20.37 -4.79 1.74
CA VAL A 36 21.14 -5.01 0.49
C VAL A 36 22.64 -4.68 0.60
N ALA A 37 23.11 -4.34 1.79
CA ALA A 37 24.52 -4.07 2.07
C ALA A 37 25.15 -5.07 3.05
N VAL A 38 24.67 -6.33 3.06
CA VAL A 38 25.22 -7.39 3.91
C VAL A 38 26.61 -7.79 3.41
N MET A 39 27.58 -7.75 4.31
CA MET A 39 28.96 -8.17 4.06
C MET A 39 29.20 -9.61 4.55
N PRO A 40 30.14 -10.36 3.95
CA PRO A 40 30.55 -11.66 4.45
C PRO A 40 31.07 -11.58 5.89
N MET A 41 30.71 -12.56 6.73
CA MET A 41 31.19 -12.66 8.12
C MET A 41 32.65 -13.14 8.21
N GLY A 42 33.14 -13.79 7.15
CA GLY A 42 34.48 -14.33 7.02
C GLY A 42 34.89 -14.41 5.55
N ALA A 43 36.15 -14.81 5.31
CA ALA A 43 36.71 -14.97 3.96
C ALA A 43 36.45 -16.35 3.35
N ASP A 44 35.78 -17.24 4.09
CA ASP A 44 35.38 -18.56 3.61
C ASP A 44 34.22 -18.46 2.60
N LEU A 45 34.08 -19.50 1.78
CA LEU A 45 33.10 -19.50 0.70
C LEU A 45 31.65 -19.48 1.22
N ASP A 46 31.39 -20.09 2.38
CA ASP A 46 30.05 -20.14 2.97
C ASP A 46 29.61 -18.75 3.42
N SER A 47 30.49 -17.98 4.06
CA SER A 47 30.27 -16.58 4.43
C SER A 47 29.94 -15.69 3.22
N VAL A 48 30.64 -15.89 2.10
CA VAL A 48 30.40 -15.14 0.85
C VAL A 48 29.04 -15.49 0.25
N HIS A 49 28.72 -16.77 0.15
CA HIS A 49 27.43 -17.24 -0.39
C HIS A 49 26.25 -16.81 0.49
N PHE A 50 26.40 -16.87 1.82
CA PHE A 50 25.37 -16.42 2.75
C PHE A 50 25.09 -14.92 2.60
N ALA A 51 26.13 -14.08 2.54
CA ALA A 51 25.95 -12.65 2.31
C ALA A 51 25.27 -12.37 0.95
N ALA A 52 25.68 -13.05 -0.12
CA ALA A 52 25.05 -12.92 -1.42
C ALA A 52 23.56 -13.30 -1.39
N ALA A 53 23.21 -14.42 -0.73
CA ALA A 53 21.83 -14.86 -0.57
C ALA A 53 20.99 -13.84 0.24
N LEU A 54 21.52 -13.29 1.32
CA LEU A 54 20.84 -12.28 2.13
C LEU A 54 20.55 -11.01 1.32
N ASN A 55 21.53 -10.51 0.57
CA ASN A 55 21.35 -9.34 -0.28
C ASN A 55 20.30 -9.57 -1.37
N ALA A 56 20.29 -10.76 -2.00
CA ALA A 56 19.29 -11.13 -3.01
C ALA A 56 17.87 -11.23 -2.41
N VAL A 57 17.73 -11.83 -1.23
CA VAL A 57 16.45 -11.88 -0.50
C VAL A 57 16.01 -10.49 -0.08
N GLY A 58 16.93 -9.65 0.42
CA GLY A 58 16.66 -8.26 0.78
C GLY A 58 16.15 -7.43 -0.39
N ALA A 59 16.80 -7.53 -1.55
CA ALA A 59 16.35 -6.88 -2.79
C ALA A 59 14.96 -7.38 -3.23
N SER A 60 14.72 -8.69 -3.14
CA SER A 60 13.41 -9.28 -3.46
C SER A 60 12.32 -8.79 -2.52
N TYR A 61 12.60 -8.70 -1.22
CA TYR A 61 11.68 -8.15 -0.22
C TYR A 61 11.32 -6.69 -0.52
N ILE A 62 12.30 -5.86 -0.86
CA ILE A 62 12.06 -4.45 -1.24
C ILE A 62 11.16 -4.37 -2.47
N GLY A 63 11.40 -5.21 -3.48
CA GLY A 63 10.56 -5.30 -4.67
C GLY A 63 9.10 -5.63 -4.33
N ILE A 64 8.89 -6.68 -3.54
CA ILE A 64 7.55 -7.10 -3.09
C ILE A 64 6.88 -6.02 -2.24
N ALA A 65 7.64 -5.33 -1.37
CA ALA A 65 7.10 -4.23 -0.59
C ALA A 65 6.61 -3.08 -1.49
N ILE A 66 7.34 -2.76 -2.56
CA ILE A 66 6.94 -1.74 -3.53
C ILE A 66 5.68 -2.17 -4.31
N GLU A 67 5.59 -3.43 -4.72
CA GLU A 67 4.38 -3.97 -5.36
C GLU A 67 3.16 -3.87 -4.42
N HIS A 68 3.33 -4.27 -3.16
CA HIS A 68 2.26 -4.16 -2.17
C HIS A 68 1.86 -2.70 -1.89
N LEU A 69 2.81 -1.77 -1.89
CA LEU A 69 2.55 -0.33 -1.81
C LEU A 69 1.68 0.17 -2.97
N ALA A 70 2.01 -0.27 -4.20
CA ALA A 70 1.23 0.10 -5.39
C ALA A 70 -0.20 -0.44 -5.32
N ASP A 71 -0.37 -1.71 -4.94
CA ASP A 71 -1.69 -2.34 -4.79
C ASP A 71 -2.56 -1.63 -3.75
N ARG A 72 -1.98 -1.29 -2.59
CA ARG A 72 -2.69 -0.53 -1.55
C ARG A 72 -3.05 0.88 -2.02
N GLY A 73 -2.19 1.54 -2.78
CA GLY A 73 -2.47 2.83 -3.40
C GLY A 73 -3.66 2.77 -4.35
N LEU A 74 -3.68 1.79 -5.26
CA LEU A 74 -4.80 1.55 -6.18
C LEU A 74 -6.10 1.23 -5.42
N PHE A 75 -6.02 0.48 -4.33
CA PHE A 75 -7.16 0.20 -3.47
C PHE A 75 -7.71 1.46 -2.80
N ALA A 76 -6.86 2.33 -2.27
CA ALA A 76 -7.26 3.62 -1.71
C ALA A 76 -7.95 4.53 -2.74
N GLU A 77 -7.43 4.56 -3.97
CA GLU A 77 -8.06 5.30 -5.08
C GLU A 77 -9.43 4.73 -5.45
N ALA A 78 -9.55 3.40 -5.55
CA ALA A 78 -10.82 2.74 -5.82
C ALA A 78 -11.86 3.04 -4.74
N GLN A 79 -11.47 3.05 -3.47
CA GLN A 79 -12.34 3.44 -2.35
C GLN A 79 -12.75 4.92 -2.46
N SER A 80 -11.82 5.82 -2.82
CA SER A 80 -12.11 7.24 -3.02
C SER A 80 -13.13 7.47 -4.14
N LEU A 81 -12.97 6.78 -5.28
CA LEU A 81 -13.91 6.84 -6.40
C LEU A 81 -15.28 6.29 -6.00
N ALA A 82 -15.33 5.18 -5.25
CA ALA A 82 -16.57 4.63 -4.74
C ALA A 82 -17.29 5.61 -3.81
N ALA A 83 -16.58 6.22 -2.86
CA ALA A 83 -17.13 7.22 -1.96
C ALA A 83 -17.76 8.40 -2.72
N ALA A 84 -17.03 8.95 -3.71
CA ALA A 84 -17.54 10.04 -4.55
C ALA A 84 -18.80 9.63 -5.33
N THR A 85 -18.82 8.41 -5.87
CA THR A 85 -19.96 7.87 -6.63
C THR A 85 -21.20 7.70 -5.75
N TYR A 86 -21.03 7.19 -4.52
CA TYR A 86 -22.13 7.07 -3.56
C TYR A 86 -22.69 8.45 -3.21
N THR A 87 -21.84 9.42 -2.88
CA THR A 87 -22.28 10.80 -2.58
C THR A 87 -23.03 11.43 -3.75
N ALA A 88 -22.54 11.28 -4.98
CA ALA A 88 -23.22 11.82 -6.16
C ALA A 88 -24.59 11.14 -6.40
N THR A 89 -24.65 9.82 -6.23
CA THR A 89 -25.90 9.06 -6.42
C THR A 89 -26.95 9.42 -5.37
N GLU A 90 -26.54 9.59 -4.11
CA GLU A 90 -27.42 10.07 -3.04
C GLU A 90 -27.94 11.49 -3.32
N ALA A 91 -27.08 12.39 -3.79
CA ALA A 91 -27.49 13.75 -4.15
C ALA A 91 -28.53 13.76 -5.28
N ILE A 92 -28.29 13.02 -6.37
CA ILE A 92 -29.23 12.90 -7.49
C ILE A 92 -30.57 12.33 -7.03
N SER A 93 -30.53 11.26 -6.22
CA SER A 93 -31.74 10.61 -5.72
C SER A 93 -32.55 11.55 -4.83
N ASN A 94 -31.88 12.29 -3.93
CA ASN A 94 -32.53 13.30 -3.09
C ASN A 94 -33.13 14.44 -3.92
N THR A 95 -32.43 14.95 -4.93
CA THR A 95 -32.98 15.97 -5.83
C THR A 95 -34.21 15.47 -6.58
N ALA A 96 -34.17 14.23 -7.10
CA ALA A 96 -35.30 13.63 -7.80
C ALA A 96 -36.53 13.41 -6.89
N LEU A 97 -36.32 13.15 -5.58
CA LEU A 97 -37.40 13.04 -4.60
C LEU A 97 -38.03 14.39 -4.19
N THR A 98 -37.32 15.49 -4.44
CA THR A 98 -37.78 16.86 -4.11
C THR A 98 -38.44 17.60 -5.27
N LEU A 99 -38.50 16.99 -6.46
CA LEU A 99 -39.18 17.47 -7.67
C LEU A 99 -40.50 16.71 -7.87
#